data_AF-G9NHL9-F1
#
_entry.id   AF-G9NHL9-F1
#
_cell.length_a   1.000
_cell.length_b   1.000
_cell.length_c   1.000
_cell.angle_alpha   90.00
_cell.angle_beta   90.00
_cell.angle_gamma   90.00
#
_symmetry.space_group_name_H-M   'P 1'
#
loop_
_entity.id
_entity.type
_entity.pdbx_description
1 polymer ?
#
loop_
_entity_poly.entity_id
_entity_poly.type
_entity_poly.pdbx_seq_one_letter_code
_entity_poly.pdbx_strand_id
1 'polypeptide(L)' 'IKRPLNAFMLYRKFYQDVAKTCCTKNNHQQVSTVCGESWKREPKNLKGDFIRLAAEERRMHVEAFPSYKYDP' A
#
# COMPACT_ATOMS: atom_id res chain seq x y z
N ILE A 1 -9.44 15.08 1.91
CA ILE A 1 -9.40 13.69 2.43
C ILE A 1 -8.44 12.89 1.56
N LYS A 2 -7.45 12.20 2.15
CA LYS A 2 -6.48 11.42 1.37
C LYS A 2 -7.14 10.17 0.80
N ARG A 3 -6.70 9.74 -0.38
CA ARG A 3 -7.24 8.53 -1.04
C ARG A 3 -7.05 7.31 -0.13
N PRO A 4 -8.03 6.39 -0.05
CA PRO A 4 -7.82 5.11 0.61
C PRO A 4 -6.73 4.32 -0.13
N LEU A 5 -5.86 3.66 0.63
CA LEU A 5 -4.74 2.93 0.08
C LEU A 5 -5.22 1.63 -0.55
N ASN A 6 -4.70 1.31 -1.74
CA ASN A 6 -4.90 -0.01 -2.35
C ASN A 6 -3.98 -1.06 -1.70
N ALA A 7 -4.17 -2.35 -2.04
CA ALA A 7 -3.41 -3.45 -1.46
C ALA A 7 -1.89 -3.28 -1.58
N PHE A 8 -1.39 -2.84 -2.74
CA PHE A 8 0.03 -2.60 -2.96
C PHE A 8 0.54 -1.40 -2.15
N MET A 9 -0.24 -0.34 -2.05
CA MET A 9 0.13 0.85 -1.27
C MET A 9 0.14 0.55 0.24
N LEU A 10 -0.74 -0.33 0.73
CA LEU A 10 -0.69 -0.86 2.09
C LEU A 10 0.56 -1.71 2.31
N TYR A 11 0.85 -2.64 1.39
CA TYR A 11 2.06 -3.45 1.42
C TYR A 11 3.32 -2.58 1.45
N ARG A 12 3.44 -1.62 0.52
CA ARG A 12 4.57 -0.68 0.47
C ARG A 12 4.69 0.11 1.76
N LYS A 13 3.59 0.59 2.34
CA LYS A 13 3.61 1.33 3.61
C LYS A 13 4.11 0.46 4.76
N PHE A 14 3.69 -0.80 4.82
CA PHE A 14 4.10 -1.75 5.86
C PHE A 14 5.58 -2.11 5.76
N TYR A 15 6.07 -2.38 4.55
CA TYR A 15 7.46 -2.78 4.31
C TYR A 15 8.37 -1.60 3.96
N GLN A 16 7.90 -0.36 4.05
CA GLN A 16 8.69 0.82 3.67
C GLN A 16 9.98 0.90 4.47
N ASP A 17 9.93 0.66 5.77
CA ASP A 17 11.10 0.77 6.63
C ASP A 17 12.09 -0.37 6.41
N VAL A 18 11.60 -1.58 6.09
CA VAL A 18 12.43 -2.70 5.64
C VAL A 18 13.08 -2.38 4.29
N ALA A 19 12.32 -1.88 3.32
CA ALA A 19 12.86 -1.52 2.02
C ALA A 19 13.89 -0.38 2.12
N LYS A 20 13.74 0.56 3.07
CA LYS A 20 14.73 1.60 3.35
C LYS A 20 16.05 1.04 3.88
N THR A 21 16.08 -0.09 4.59
CA THR A 21 17.36 -0.67 5.04
C THR A 21 18.19 -1.19 3.86
N CYS A 22 17.53 -1.60 2.78
CA CYS A 22 18.17 -2.02 1.54
C CYS A 22 18.56 -0.84 0.62
N CYS A 23 18.12 0.39 0.90
CA CYS A 23 18.36 1.55 0.04
C CYS A 23 19.28 2.57 0.73
N THR A 24 20.30 3.06 0.02
CA THR A 24 21.13 4.17 0.51
C THR A 24 20.34 5.48 0.45
N LYS A 25 20.09 6.09 1.62
CA LYS A 25 19.44 7.39 1.89
C LYS A 25 18.32 7.82 0.92
N ASN A 26 17.08 7.70 1.41
CA ASN A 26 15.89 8.45 0.96
C ASN A 26 15.49 8.37 -0.52
N ASN A 27 15.96 7.36 -1.26
CA ASN A 27 15.48 7.15 -2.62
C ASN A 27 14.12 6.44 -2.63
N HIS A 28 13.03 7.21 -2.64
CA HIS A 28 11.66 6.69 -2.75
C HIS A 28 11.42 5.87 -4.01
N GLN A 29 12.20 6.09 -5.08
CA GLN A 29 12.12 5.32 -6.31
C GLN A 29 12.66 3.91 -6.10
N GLN A 30 13.81 3.77 -5.44
CA GLN A 30 14.38 2.47 -5.09
C GLN A 30 13.45 1.69 -4.14
N VAL A 31 12.88 2.34 -3.13
CA VAL A 31 11.90 1.70 -2.23
C VAL A 31 10.70 1.16 -3.02
N SER A 32 10.17 1.93 -3.97
CA SER A 32 9.05 1.47 -4.80
C SER A 32 9.44 0.32 -5.73
N THR A 33 10.66 0.33 -6.28
CA THR A 33 11.19 -0.79 -7.09
C THR A 33 11.32 -2.05 -6.25
N VAL A 34 11.97 -1.98 -5.08
CA VAL A 34 12.15 -3.12 -4.18
C VAL A 34 10.80 -3.68 -3.73
N CYS A 35 9.89 -2.83 -3.22
CA CYS A 35 8.55 -3.28 -2.84
C CYS A 35 7.76 -3.85 -4.03
N GLY A 36 7.93 -3.31 -5.24
CA GLY A 36 7.28 -3.81 -6.45
C GLY A 36 7.77 -5.21 -6.85
N GLU A 37 9.07 -5.45 -6.75
CA GLU A 37 9.66 -6.77 -7.01
C GLU A 37 9.29 -7.79 -5.94
N SER A 38 9.38 -7.40 -4.66
CA SER A 38 8.97 -8.25 -3.55
C SER A 38 7.49 -8.61 -3.68
N TRP A 39 6.61 -7.63 -3.92
CA TRP A 39 5.19 -7.87 -4.13
C TRP A 39 4.92 -8.90 -5.23
N LYS A 40 5.66 -8.91 -6.34
CA LYS A 40 5.48 -9.94 -7.38
C LYS A 40 5.82 -11.34 -6.85
N ARG A 41 6.87 -11.47 -6.03
CA ARG A 41 7.35 -12.73 -5.45
C ARG A 41 6.56 -13.21 -4.23
N GLU A 42 5.85 -12.31 -3.55
CA GLU A 42 5.07 -12.68 -2.35
C GLU A 42 4.01 -13.75 -2.63
N PRO A 43 3.72 -14.61 -1.64
CA PRO A 43 2.77 -15.70 -1.79
C PRO A 43 1.34 -15.18 -1.85
N LYS A 44 0.45 -15.97 -2.46
CA LYS A 44 -0.94 -15.56 -2.73
C LYS A 44 -1.74 -15.28 -1.46
N ASN A 45 -1.45 -15.99 -0.36
CA ASN A 45 -2.10 -15.77 0.94
C ASN A 45 -1.80 -14.36 1.47
N LEU A 46 -0.54 -13.95 1.51
CA LEU A 46 -0.14 -12.61 1.97
C LEU A 46 -0.78 -11.53 1.10
N LYS A 47 -0.76 -11.71 -0.22
CA LYS A 47 -1.46 -10.81 -1.15
C LYS A 47 -2.95 -10.73 -0.86
N GLY A 48 -3.58 -11.86 -0.58
CA GLY A 48 -4.98 -11.97 -0.19
C GLY A 48 -5.30 -11.16 1.07
N ASP A 49 -4.43 -11.23 2.08
CA ASP A 49 -4.58 -10.43 3.30
C ASP A 49 -4.53 -8.92 3.00
N PHE A 50 -3.58 -8.45 2.20
CA PHE A 50 -3.52 -7.04 1.81
C PHE A 50 -4.70 -6.60 0.93
N ILE A 51 -5.24 -7.49 0.09
CA ILE A 51 -6.47 -7.22 -0.68
C ILE A 51 -7.66 -7.07 0.24
N ARG A 52 -7.81 -7.95 1.25
CA ARG A 52 -8.85 -7.87 2.27
C ARG A 52 -8.74 -6.58 3.09
N LEU A 53 -7.53 -6.23 3.53
CA LEU A 53 -7.27 -4.98 4.24
C LEU A 53 -7.60 -3.75 3.39
N ALA A 54 -7.27 -3.76 2.09
CA ALA A 54 -7.63 -2.66 1.18
C ALA A 54 -9.14 -2.55 0.95
N ALA A 55 -9.87 -3.66 0.96
CA ALA A 55 -11.33 -3.65 0.90
C ALA A 55 -11.93 -3.00 2.16
N GLU A 56 -11.41 -3.38 3.33
CA GLU A 56 -11.85 -2.81 4.61
C GLU A 56 -11.51 -1.32 4.72
N GLU A 57 -10.30 -0.90 4.34
CA GLU A 57 -9.90 0.50 4.32
C GLU A 57 -10.83 1.35 3.44
N ARG A 58 -11.22 0.82 2.27
CA ARG A 58 -12.21 1.48 1.40
C ARG A 58 -13.57 1.57 2.06
N ARG A 59 -14.04 0.50 2.70
CA ARG A 59 -15.33 0.47 3.40
C ARG A 59 -15.35 1.50 4.53
N MET A 60 -14.34 1.50 5.39
CA MET A 60 -14.17 2.45 6.49
C MET A 60 -14.05 3.88 5.97
N HIS A 61 -13.33 4.10 4.86
CA HIS A 61 -13.20 5.44 4.28
C HIS A 61 -14.54 5.97 3.75
N VAL A 62 -15.35 5.14 3.10
CA VAL A 62 -16.70 5.53 2.63
C VAL A 62 -17.61 5.82 3.82
N GLU A 63 -17.54 5.01 4.87
CA GLU A 63 -18.32 5.20 6.10
C GLU A 63 -17.92 6.49 6.84
N ALA A 64 -16.62 6.75 6.97
CA ALA A 64 -16.09 7.95 7.62
C ALA A 64 -16.26 9.23 6.77
N PHE A 65 -16.25 9.10 5.44
CA PHE A 65 -16.33 10.22 4.51
C PHE A 65 -17.34 9.96 3.38
N PRO A 66 -18.65 9.94 3.68
CA PRO A 66 -19.70 9.63 2.71
C PRO A 66 -19.79 10.66 1.57
N SER A 67 -19.41 11.92 1.83
CA SER A 67 -19.36 12.99 0.82
C SER A 67 -18.05 13.04 0.05
N TYR A 68 -17.14 12.07 0.24
CA TYR A 68 -15.87 12.05 -0.47
C TYR A 68 -16.08 11.75 -1.95
N LYS A 69 -15.68 12.69 -2.81
CA LYS A 69 -15.59 12.51 -4.25
C LYS A 69 -14.14 12.65 -4.68
N TYR A 70 -13.68 11.74 -5.54
CA TYR A 70 -12.36 11.86 -6.14
C TYR A 70 -12.40 12.91 -7.24
N ASP A 71 -11.57 13.94 -7.10
CA ASP A 71 -11.30 14.96 -8.12
C ASP A 71 -9.81 14.83 -8.52
N PRO A 72 -9.49 14.45 -9.78
CA PRO A 72 -8.14 14.13 -10.23
C PRO A 72 -7.12 15.27 -10.15
#